data_AF-A0A7X9HPJ4-F1
#
_entry.id   AF-A0A7X9HPJ4-F1
#
_cell.length_a   1.000
_cell.length_b   1.000
_cell.length_c   1.000
_cell.angle_alpha   90.00
_cell.angle_beta   90.00
_cell.angle_gamma   90.00
#
_symmetry.space_group_name_H-M   'P 1'
#
loop_
_entity.id
_entity.type
_entity.pdbx_description
1 polymer ?
#
loop_
_entity_poly.entity_id
_entity_poly.type
_entity_poly.pdbx_seq_one_letter_code
_entity_poly.pdbx_strand_id
1 'polypeptide(L)' 'KVPDIHFVPKDLEVHFLEDVPNPYGPLQSKAIGEPPFMYGIGGYFAIINAMKEYKPDKEIIYSAPITNEKVLMWFHSND' A
#
# COMPACT_ATOMS: atom_id res chain seq x y z
N LYS A 1 -15.44 -1.18 -1.20
CA LYS A 1 -15.60 -2.08 -2.38
C LYS A 1 -14.34 -2.92 -2.48
N VAL A 2 -14.44 -4.19 -2.89
CA VAL A 2 -13.26 -5.01 -3.15
C VAL A 2 -12.60 -4.53 -4.44
N PRO A 3 -11.26 -4.53 -4.56
CA PRO A 3 -10.57 -4.20 -5.81
C PRO A 3 -11.00 -5.09 -6.98
N ASP A 4 -11.29 -4.46 -8.13
CA ASP A 4 -11.40 -5.13 -9.43
C ASP A 4 -10.14 -4.87 -10.29
N ILE A 5 -10.18 -5.23 -11.57
CA ILE A 5 -9.04 -5.08 -12.49
C ILE A 5 -8.54 -3.64 -12.64
N HIS A 6 -9.38 -2.63 -12.38
CA HIS A 6 -8.98 -1.23 -12.51
C HIS A 6 -8.20 -0.70 -11.29
N PHE A 7 -8.14 -1.48 -10.20
CA PHE A 7 -7.42 -1.11 -8.98
C PHE A 7 -5.98 -1.64 -8.93
N VAL A 8 -5.60 -2.51 -9.86
CA VAL A 8 -4.21 -2.96 -9.99
C VAL A 8 -3.35 -1.82 -10.56
N PRO A 9 -2.10 -1.62 -10.11
CA PRO A 9 -1.19 -0.71 -10.79
C PRO A 9 -1.02 -1.15 -12.26
N LYS A 10 -0.83 -0.17 -13.16
CA LYS A 10 -0.64 -0.44 -14.59
C LYS A 10 0.58 -1.34 -14.84
N ASP A 11 1.64 -1.09 -14.08
CA ASP A 11 2.88 -1.84 -14.09
C ASP A 11 3.06 -2.50 -12.72
N LEU A 12 3.22 -3.83 -12.71
CA LEU A 12 3.45 -4.63 -11.51
C LEU A 12 4.64 -5.54 -11.75
N GLU A 13 5.73 -5.31 -11.02
CA GLU A 13 6.93 -6.13 -11.06
C GLU A 13 7.07 -6.93 -9.76
N VAL A 14 7.38 -8.22 -9.90
CA VAL A 14 7.55 -9.14 -8.76
C VAL A 14 8.82 -9.95 -8.98
N HIS A 15 9.71 -9.91 -7.99
CA HIS A 15 10.96 -10.65 -8.00
C HIS A 15 11.03 -11.55 -6.77
N PHE A 16 11.37 -12.82 -6.98
CA PHE A 16 11.78 -13.69 -5.89
C PHE A 16 13.24 -13.43 -5.55
N LEU A 17 13.54 -13.40 -4.26
CA LEU A 17 14.93 -13.33 -3.81
C LEU A 17 15.61 -14.66 -4.13
N GLU A 18 16.72 -14.60 -4.87
CA GLU A 18 17.49 -15.77 -5.30
C GLU A 18 18.50 -16.20 -4.22
N ASP A 19 18.98 -17.45 -4.30
CA ASP A 19 20.04 -18.01 -3.47
C ASP A 19 19.82 -17.93 -1.94
N VAL A 20 18.56 -17.99 -1.51
CA VAL A 20 18.16 -17.94 -0.09
C VAL A 20 17.47 -19.24 0.37
N PRO A 21 18.21 -20.35 0.53
CA PRO A 21 17.62 -21.60 1.00
C PRO A 21 17.10 -21.45 2.43
N ASN A 22 15.90 -21.99 2.70
CA ASN A 22 15.35 -22.07 4.05
C ASN A 22 15.55 -23.49 4.62
N PRO A 23 16.63 -23.80 5.36
CA PRO A 23 16.95 -25.17 5.77
C PRO A 23 15.89 -25.84 6.65
N TYR A 24 15.01 -25.05 7.28
CA TYR A 24 13.93 -25.54 8.15
C TYR A 24 12.58 -25.66 7.45
N GLY A 25 12.45 -25.13 6.23
CA GLY A 25 11.23 -25.25 5.43
C GLY A 25 11.15 -26.60 4.72
N PRO A 26 9.96 -27.20 4.57
CA PRO A 26 9.81 -28.38 3.72
C PRO A 26 10.26 -28.04 2.31
N LEU A 27 11.15 -28.86 1.74
CA LEU A 27 11.78 -28.61 0.44
C LEU A 27 12.46 -27.23 0.34
N GLN A 28 12.97 -26.72 1.46
CA GLN A 28 13.59 -25.40 1.56
C GLN A 28 12.67 -24.22 1.20
N SER A 29 11.35 -24.40 1.29
CA SER A 29 10.34 -23.40 0.94
C SER A 29 10.05 -22.38 2.05
N LYS A 30 9.23 -21.36 1.74
CA LYS A 30 8.72 -20.38 2.70
C LYS A 30 7.22 -20.14 2.45
N ALA A 31 6.46 -20.00 3.53
CA ALA A 31 5.06 -19.60 3.44
C ALA A 31 4.96 -18.13 3.00
N ILE A 32 4.17 -17.87 1.96
CA ILE A 32 4.01 -16.54 1.34
C ILE A 32 2.55 -16.11 1.17
N GLY A 33 1.58 -16.80 1.78
CA GLY A 33 0.16 -16.47 1.62
C GLY A 33 -0.19 -15.10 2.21
N GLU A 34 0.05 -14.93 3.50
CA GLU A 34 -0.27 -13.69 4.24
C GLU A 34 0.78 -12.57 4.11
N PRO A 35 2.11 -12.84 4.12
CA PRO A 35 3.09 -11.76 4.17
C PRO A 35 2.97 -10.68 3.08
N PRO A 36 2.70 -11.01 1.80
CA PRO A 36 2.56 -10.01 0.74
C PRO A 36 1.31 -9.13 0.87
N PHE A 37 0.31 -9.52 1.66
CA PHE A 37 -0.89 -8.71 1.89
C PHE A 37 -0.52 -7.31 2.42
N MET A 38 0.50 -7.23 3.28
CA MET A 38 0.97 -5.95 3.84
C MET A 38 1.62 -5.03 2.80
N TYR A 39 2.09 -5.54 1.66
CA TYR A 39 2.73 -4.72 0.63
C TYR A 39 1.75 -3.71 0.00
N GLY A 40 0.44 -3.97 0.07
CA GLY A 40 -0.60 -3.02 -0.35
C GLY A 40 -0.59 -1.69 0.41
N ILE A 41 0.00 -1.64 1.62
CA ILE A 41 0.13 -0.39 2.38
C ILE A 41 1.02 0.64 1.66
N GLY A 42 1.87 0.21 0.73
CA GLY A 42 2.63 1.12 -0.14
C GLY A 42 1.71 2.08 -0.90
N GLY A 43 0.57 1.59 -1.42
CA GLY A 43 -0.43 2.43 -2.08
C GLY A 43 -1.09 3.44 -1.12
N TYR A 44 -1.35 3.03 0.12
CA TYR A 44 -1.88 3.92 1.16
C TYR A 44 -0.93 5.10 1.43
N PHE A 45 0.36 4.82 1.63
CA PHE A 45 1.35 5.87 1.85
C PHE A 45 1.67 6.70 0.61
N ALA A 46 1.59 6.12 -0.60
CA ALA A 46 1.74 6.88 -1.84
C ALA A 46 0.69 8.00 -1.96
N ILE A 47 -0.56 7.72 -1.63
CA ILE A 47 -1.63 8.74 -1.62
C ILE A 47 -1.34 9.81 -0.55
N ILE A 48 -0.94 9.40 0.65
CA ILE A 48 -0.57 10.35 1.73
C ILE A 48 0.59 11.26 1.30
N ASN A 49 1.62 10.72 0.67
CA ASN A 49 2.75 11.50 0.19
C ASN A 49 2.31 12.52 -0.87
N ALA A 50 1.42 12.13 -1.80
CA ALA A 50 0.84 13.06 -2.76
C ALA A 50 0.01 14.17 -2.10
N MET A 51 -0.75 13.85 -1.04
CA MET A 51 -1.50 14.85 -0.27
C MET A 51 -0.57 15.83 0.45
N LYS A 52 0.50 15.33 1.09
CA LYS A 52 1.52 16.16 1.76
C LYS A 52 2.24 17.08 0.78
N GLU A 53 2.58 16.60 -0.41
CA GLU A 53 3.19 17.44 -1.44
C GLU A 53 2.25 18.57 -1.88
N TYR A 54 0.94 18.29 -1.97
CA TYR A 54 -0.05 19.29 -2.37
C TYR A 54 -0.35 20.36 -1.29
N LYS A 55 -0.40 19.97 -0.01
CA LYS A 55 -0.54 20.89 1.14
C LYS A 55 0.43 20.49 2.27
N PRO A 56 1.69 20.96 2.22
CA PRO A 56 2.73 20.57 3.17
C PRO A 56 2.42 20.91 4.63
N ASP A 57 1.72 22.02 4.85
CA ASP A 57 1.41 22.54 6.19
C ASP A 57 0.19 21.88 6.83
N LYS A 58 -0.59 21.10 6.06
CA LYS A 58 -1.81 20.48 6.56
C LYS A 58 -1.50 19.13 7.20
N GLU A 59 -1.95 18.94 8.44
CA GLU A 59 -1.73 17.70 9.18
C GLU A 59 -2.44 16.51 8.51
N ILE A 60 -1.73 15.38 8.39
CA ILE A 60 -2.30 14.13 7.91
C ILE A 60 -2.85 13.33 9.09
N ILE A 61 -4.16 13.09 9.05
CA ILE A 61 -4.82 12.16 9.98
C ILE A 61 -4.76 10.75 9.38
N TYR A 62 -3.94 9.87 9.97
CA TYR A 62 -3.83 8.48 9.53
C TYR A 62 -5.10 7.70 9.89
N SER A 63 -5.94 7.46 8.88
CA SER A 63 -7.19 6.70 9.03
C SER A 63 -7.41 5.77 7.84
N ALA A 64 -7.30 4.46 8.06
CA ALA A 64 -7.60 3.46 7.04
C ALA A 64 -9.12 3.15 6.98
N PRO A 65 -9.68 2.77 5.80
CA PRO A 65 -9.06 2.91 4.48
C PRO A 65 -8.98 4.39 4.07
N ILE A 66 -8.06 4.73 3.17
CA ILE A 66 -8.01 6.05 2.53
C ILE A 66 -9.00 6.07 1.36
N THR A 67 -10.20 6.58 1.61
CA THR A 67 -11.25 6.66 0.59
C THR A 67 -11.17 7.99 -0.15
N ASN A 68 -11.77 8.03 -1.35
CA ASN A 68 -11.92 9.28 -2.11
C ASN A 68 -12.58 10.39 -1.27
N GLU A 69 -13.58 10.03 -0.45
CA GLU A 69 -14.23 10.96 0.47
C GLU A 69 -13.25 11.53 1.50
N LYS A 70 -12.46 10.69 2.17
CA LYS A 70 -11.46 11.17 3.16
C LYS A 70 -10.42 12.08 2.51
N VAL A 71 -9.98 11.76 1.30
CA VAL A 71 -9.05 12.60 0.52
C VAL A 71 -9.70 13.95 0.18
N LEU A 72 -10.93 13.94 -0.34
CA LEU A 72 -11.68 15.16 -0.68
C LEU A 72 -11.94 16.03 0.55
N MET A 73 -12.43 15.44 1.63
CA MET A 73 -12.70 16.14 2.88
C MET A 73 -11.43 16.69 3.51
N TRP A 74 -10.31 15.97 3.42
CA TRP A 74 -9.02 16.50 3.84
C TRP A 74 -8.59 17.73 3.02
N PHE A 75 -8.86 17.78 1.71
CA PHE A 75 -8.54 18.98 0.92
C PHE A 75 -9.40 20.19 1.30
N HIS A 76 -10.68 19.97 1.63
CA HIS A 76 -11.69 21.02 1.80
C HIS A 76 -12.09 21.33 3.23
N SER A 77 -11.68 20.53 4.22
CA SER A 77 -11.90 20.90 5.61
C SER A 77 -11.18 22.22 5.86
N ASN A 78 -11.92 23.22 6.34
CA ASN A 78 -11.31 24.40 6.92
C ASN A 78 -10.53 23.93 8.15
N ASP A 79 -9.32 24.47 8.31
CA ASP A 79 -8.57 24.30 9.55
C ASP A 79 -9.33 24.97 10.72
#